data_AF-A0A2A7S9Y3-F1
#
_entry.id   AF-A0A2A7S9Y3-F1
#
_cell.length_a   1.000
_cell.length_b   1.000
_cell.length_c   1.000
_cell.angle_alpha   90.00
_cell.angle_beta   90.00
_cell.angle_gamma   90.00
#
_symmetry.space_group_name_H-M   'P 1'
#
loop_
_entity.id
_entity.type
_entity.pdbx_description
1 polymer ?
#
loop_
_entity_poly.entity_id
_entity_poly.type
_entity_poly.pdbx_seq_one_letter_code
_entity_poly.pdbx_strand_id
1 'polypeptide(L)'
;MDEAETEGIPGITEGFYAVRHRAGTKPFIAVHHSDDGGIAFTMPKIRWSSWQINVAIAVYETAFARGERYGAAKAQRAVRESIGITHI
;
A
#
# COMPACT_ATOMS: atom_id res chain seq x y z
N MET A 1 -1.44 25.42 -8.81
CA MET A 1 -1.19 24.61 -7.60
C MET A 1 -2.22 23.50 -7.67
N ASP A 2 -1.89 22.42 -8.36
CA ASP A 2 -2.81 21.30 -8.54
C ASP A 2 -2.99 20.61 -7.18
N GLU A 3 -4.14 20.84 -6.55
CA GLU A 3 -4.68 19.94 -5.54
C GLU A 3 -4.87 18.58 -6.22
N ALA A 4 -3.83 17.75 -6.21
CA ALA A 4 -3.98 16.35 -6.52
C ALA A 4 -5.13 15.84 -5.63
N GLU A 5 -6.24 15.40 -6.21
CA GLU A 5 -7.37 14.82 -5.49
C GLU A 5 -6.88 13.61 -4.66
N THR A 6 -6.41 13.90 -3.46
CA THR A 6 -5.93 12.95 -2.48
C THR A 6 -7.04 12.71 -1.48
N GLU A 7 -7.57 11.49 -1.49
CA GLU A 7 -8.66 11.09 -0.60
C GLU A 7 -8.14 10.06 0.42
N GLY A 8 -8.27 10.38 1.71
CA GLY A 8 -7.95 9.45 2.78
C GLY A 8 -8.90 8.26 2.82
N ILE A 9 -8.38 7.07 3.12
CA ILE A 9 -9.18 5.85 3.26
C ILE A 9 -9.39 5.58 4.75
N PRO A 10 -10.64 5.50 5.24
CA PRO A 10 -10.92 5.19 6.64
C PRO A 10 -10.77 3.68 6.94
N GLY A 11 -10.64 3.34 8.23
CA GLY A 11 -10.58 1.95 8.69
C GLY A 11 -9.25 1.25 8.40
N ILE A 12 -8.18 2.04 8.32
CA ILE A 12 -6.81 1.55 8.15
C ILE A 12 -6.23 1.18 9.52
N THR A 13 -5.39 0.13 9.56
CA THR A 13 -4.69 -0.32 10.76
C THR A 13 -4.02 0.85 11.49
N GLU A 14 -4.14 0.89 12.81
CA GLU A 14 -3.48 1.89 13.66
C GLU A 14 -1.97 1.92 13.39
N GLY A 15 -1.39 3.12 13.43
CA GLY A 15 0.02 3.34 13.04
C GLY A 15 0.20 3.59 11.53
N PHE A 16 -0.85 3.46 10.72
CA PHE A 16 -0.82 3.75 9.29
C PHE A 16 -1.97 4.65 8.85
N TYR A 17 -1.78 5.32 7.72
CA TYR A 17 -2.87 5.93 6.96
C TYR A 17 -2.68 5.68 5.46
N ALA A 18 -3.78 5.64 4.72
CA ALA A 18 -3.76 5.39 3.28
C ALA A 18 -4.44 6.52 2.52
N VAL A 19 -3.83 6.92 1.40
CA VAL A 19 -4.26 8.04 0.56
C VAL A 19 -4.40 7.57 -0.88
N ARG A 20 -5.55 7.84 -1.50
CA ARG A 20 -5.78 7.61 -2.93
C ARG A 20 -5.20 8.77 -3.72
N HIS A 21 -4.26 8.49 -4.61
CA HIS A 21 -3.79 9.45 -5.61
C HIS A 21 -4.52 9.20 -6.92
N ARG A 22 -5.44 10.10 -7.26
CA ARG A 22 -6.23 10.03 -8.51
C ARG A 22 -5.59 10.83 -9.66
N ALA A 23 -4.70 11.78 -9.34
CA ALA A 23 -4.01 12.59 -10.33
C ALA A 23 -2.82 11.85 -10.98
N GLY A 24 -2.62 12.09 -12.28
CA GLY A 24 -1.50 11.54 -13.07
C GLY A 24 -1.89 10.37 -13.99
N THR A 25 -0.93 9.87 -14.76
CA THR A 25 -1.16 8.84 -15.80
C THR A 25 -1.52 7.46 -15.26
N LYS A 26 -1.29 7.18 -13.96
CA LYS A 26 -1.64 5.92 -13.30
C LYS A 26 -2.10 6.17 -11.85
N PRO A 27 -3.38 5.92 -11.52
CA PRO A 27 -3.88 6.10 -10.17
C PRO A 27 -3.37 4.99 -9.23
N PHE A 28 -3.03 5.36 -8.00
CA PHE A 28 -2.46 4.45 -7.00
C PHE A 28 -2.90 4.84 -5.58
N ILE A 29 -2.63 3.95 -4.61
CA ILE A 29 -2.80 4.23 -3.19
C ILE A 29 -1.42 4.26 -2.56
N ALA A 30 -1.13 5.31 -1.79
CA ALA A 30 0.05 5.36 -0.94
C ALA A 30 -0.35 5.02 0.49
N VAL A 31 0.41 4.13 1.13
CA VAL A 31 0.28 3.82 2.55
C VAL A 31 1.48 4.41 3.26
N HIS A 32 1.22 5.19 4.29
CA HIS A 32 2.20 5.94 5.07
C HIS A 32 2.20 5.46 6.51
N HIS A 33 3.35 5.56 7.16
CA HIS A 33 3.42 5.43 8.62
C HIS A 33 2.91 6.72 9.27
N SER A 34 2.17 6.58 10.36
CA SER A 34 1.57 7.71 11.08
C SER A 34 2.56 8.43 11.99
N ASP A 35 3.70 7.82 12.33
CA ASP A 35 4.72 8.38 13.21
C ASP A 35 5.63 9.39 12.49
N ASP A 36 6.11 9.06 11.29
CA ASP A 36 7.04 9.91 10.52
C ASP A 36 6.44 10.46 9.21
N GLY A 37 5.26 9.99 8.80
CA GLY A 37 4.62 10.35 7.53
C GLY A 37 5.29 9.74 6.30
N GLY A 38 6.31 8.91 6.49
CA GLY A 38 7.07 8.22 5.46
C GLY A 38 6.21 7.20 4.73
N ILE A 39 6.46 7.04 3.42
CA ILE A 39 5.75 6.06 2.60
C ILE A 39 6.25 4.66 2.98
N ALA A 40 5.35 3.82 3.49
CA ALA A 40 5.63 2.41 3.75
C ALA A 40 5.65 1.62 2.43
N PHE A 41 4.59 1.75 1.63
CA PHE A 41 4.49 1.13 0.31
C PHE A 41 3.39 1.78 -0.55
N THR A 42 3.34 1.43 -1.83
CA THR A 42 2.28 1.85 -2.76
C THR A 42 1.55 0.65 -3.34
N MET A 43 0.24 0.78 -3.54
CA MET A 43 -0.62 -0.22 -4.17
C MET A 43 -1.05 0.27 -5.56
N PRO A 44 -0.90 -0.55 -6.61
CA PRO A 44 -1.37 -0.18 -7.94
C PRO A 44 -2.90 -0.24 -7.98
N LYS A 45 -3.56 0.74 -8.63
CA LYS A 45 -5.03 0.94 -8.69
C LYS A 45 -5.60 1.55 -7.40
N ILE A 46 -6.70 2.30 -7.53
CA ILE A 46 -7.37 3.04 -6.44
C ILE A 46 -8.55 2.30 -5.79
N ARG A 47 -8.95 1.13 -6.32
CA ARG A 47 -10.14 0.39 -5.89
C ARG A 47 -9.84 -0.70 -4.85
N TRP A 48 -8.88 -0.47 -3.96
CA TRP A 48 -8.65 -1.39 -2.83
C TRP A 48 -9.56 -1.01 -1.67
N SER A 49 -10.14 -2.02 -1.01
CA SER A 49 -10.86 -1.81 0.23
C SER A 49 -9.89 -1.63 1.40
N SER A 50 -10.35 -1.00 2.49
CA SER A 50 -9.58 -0.88 3.73
C SER A 50 -9.12 -2.24 4.25
N TRP A 51 -9.97 -3.27 4.15
CA TRP A 51 -9.61 -4.64 4.51
C TRP A 51 -8.41 -5.15 3.70
N GLN A 52 -8.41 -4.98 2.38
CA GLN A 52 -7.28 -5.44 1.54
C GLN A 52 -6.00 -4.65 1.81
N ILE A 53 -6.12 -3.36 2.11
CA ILE A 53 -4.98 -2.52 2.50
C ILE A 53 -4.42 -3.01 3.84
N ASN A 54 -5.26 -3.33 4.82
CA ASN A 54 -4.82 -3.85 6.11
C ASN A 54 -4.15 -5.23 5.99
N VAL A 55 -4.61 -6.09 5.08
CA VAL A 55 -3.90 -7.34 4.77
C VAL A 55 -2.51 -7.06 4.22
N ALA A 56 -2.37 -6.07 3.32
CA ALA A 56 -1.06 -5.66 2.81
C ALA A 56 -0.16 -5.07 3.89
N ILE A 57 -0.71 -4.28 4.83
CA ILE A 57 -0.01 -3.77 6.01
C ILE A 57 0.51 -4.93 6.87
N ALA A 58 -0.33 -5.91 7.21
CA ALA A 58 0.09 -7.05 8.03
C ALA A 58 1.23 -7.86 7.38
N VAL A 59 1.18 -8.03 6.05
CA VAL A 59 2.26 -8.67 5.28
C VAL A 59 3.54 -7.81 5.30
N TYR A 60 3.40 -6.50 5.12
CA TYR A 60 4.51 -5.55 5.19
C TYR A 60 5.18 -5.58 6.58
N GLU A 61 4.41 -5.49 7.66
CA GLU A 61 4.92 -5.53 9.04
C GLU A 61 5.63 -6.85 9.34
N THR A 62 5.06 -7.97 8.89
CA THR A 62 5.70 -9.28 9.06
C THR A 62 7.03 -9.36 8.31
N ALA A 63 7.13 -8.78 7.12
CA ALA A 63 8.37 -8.72 6.34
C ALA A 63 9.39 -7.76 6.96
N PHE A 64 8.94 -6.61 7.47
CA PHE A 64 9.76 -5.60 8.12
C PHE A 64 10.35 -6.13 9.45
N ALA A 65 9.52 -6.74 10.29
CA ALA A 65 9.92 -7.33 11.57
C ALA A 65 10.92 -8.49 11.40
N ARG A 66 10.93 -9.17 10.25
CA ARG A 66 11.90 -10.22 9.91
C ARG A 66 13.24 -9.68 9.39
N GLY A 67 13.44 -8.36 9.37
CA GLY A 67 14.73 -7.74 9.06
C GLY A 67 15.14 -7.81 7.58
N GLU A 68 14.22 -8.13 6.66
CA GLU A 68 14.53 -8.14 5.24
C GLU A 68 14.68 -6.69 4.76
N ARG A 69 15.94 -6.29 4.48
CA ARG A 69 16.34 -5.20 3.56
C ARG A 69 15.74 -5.31 2.13
N TYR A 70 14.72 -6.17 1.95
CA TYR A 70 14.01 -6.54 0.73
C TYR A 70 12.46 -6.55 0.92
N GLY A 71 11.93 -6.02 2.03
CA GLY A 71 10.51 -6.09 2.37
C GLY A 71 9.56 -5.58 1.26
N ALA A 72 9.94 -4.52 0.56
CA ALA A 72 9.15 -3.98 -0.56
C ALA A 72 9.05 -4.94 -1.76
N ALA A 73 10.16 -5.58 -2.15
CA ALA A 73 10.20 -6.47 -3.31
C ALA A 73 9.45 -7.78 -3.04
N LYS A 74 9.54 -8.31 -1.82
CA LYS A 74 8.82 -9.52 -1.40
C LYS A 74 7.33 -9.26 -1.19
N ALA A 75 6.96 -8.11 -0.62
CA ALA A 75 5.56 -7.69 -0.53
C ALA A 75 4.95 -7.50 -1.93
N GLN A 76 5.66 -6.85 -2.86
CA GLN A 76 5.22 -6.75 -4.26
C GLN A 76 5.06 -8.11 -4.94
N ARG A 77 5.93 -9.08 -4.63
CA ARG A 77 5.84 -10.45 -5.15
C ARG A 77 4.67 -11.22 -4.54
N ALA A 78 4.48 -11.16 -3.23
CA ALA A 78 3.38 -11.81 -2.51
C ALA A 78 2.02 -11.21 -2.91
N VAL A 79 1.96 -9.89 -3.13
CA VAL A 79 0.79 -9.24 -3.73
C VAL A 79 0.56 -9.81 -5.12
N ARG A 80 1.58 -9.81 -6.01
CA ARG A 80 1.45 -10.37 -7.37
C ARG A 80 0.98 -11.83 -7.42
N GLU A 81 1.46 -12.67 -6.50
CA GLU A 81 1.06 -14.08 -6.38
C GLU A 81 -0.37 -14.21 -5.83
N SER A 82 -0.78 -13.36 -4.87
CA SER A 82 -2.13 -13.39 -4.31
C SER A 82 -3.23 -12.80 -5.21
N ILE A 83 -2.88 -11.94 -6.18
CA ILE A 83 -3.77 -11.50 -7.27
C ILE A 83 -3.78 -12.43 -8.50
N GLY A 84 -3.10 -13.59 -8.44
CA GLY A 84 -3.23 -14.64 -9.46
C GLY A 84 -2.64 -14.28 -10.83
N ILE A 85 -1.48 -13.61 -10.88
CA ILE A 85 -0.70 -13.52 -12.13
C ILE A 85 0.29 -14.70 -12.18
N THR A 86 -0.26 -15.91 -12.31
CA THR A 86 0.45 -17.09 -12.81
C THR A 86 -0.42 -17.65 -13.93
N HIS A 87 0.17 -17.81 -15.13
CA HIS A 87 -0.43 -17.95 -16.47
C HIS A 87 -0.81 -16.61 -17.13
N ILE A 88 -0.28 -16.24 -18.30
CA ILE A 88 0.16 -16.99 -19.50
C ILE A 88 1.59 -16.62 -19.90
#